data_AF-A0A9Q3HM18-F1
#
_entry.id   AF-A0A9Q3HM18-F1
#
_cell.length_a   1.000
_cell.length_b   1.000
_cell.length_c   1.000
_cell.angle_alpha   90.00
_cell.angle_beta   90.00
_cell.angle_gamma   90.00
#
_symmetry.space_group_name_H-M   'P 1'
#
loop_
_entity.id
_entity.type
_entity.pdbx_description
1 polymer ?
#
loop_
_entity_poly.entity_id
_entity_poly.type
_entity_poly.pdbx_seq_one_letter_code
_entity_poly.pdbx_strand_id
1 'polypeptide(L)'
;MGLGKIIQPIALIGTSKEWLITNPQCSMPTIIIFPPCFITNWQSEISKHSQAGALQAKIYHGPTRHSLSNDGLLKCDIIITLYNTITQEFKQTNTSTSFIFKINWPCIILDEAQRVSDL
;
A
#
# COMPACT_ATOMS: atom_id res chain seq x y z
N MET A 1 -12.27 14.67 6.07
CA MET A 1 -13.36 15.35 5.32
C MET A 1 -13.97 14.38 4.33
N GLY A 2 -15.29 14.13 4.42
CA GLY A 2 -16.03 13.06 3.73
C GLY A 2 -16.29 13.26 2.23
N LEU A 3 -15.27 13.66 1.47
CA LEU A 3 -15.36 13.93 0.02
C LEU A 3 -15.03 12.71 -0.85
N GLY A 4 -15.01 11.50 -0.29
CA GLY A 4 -14.67 10.29 -1.05
C GLY A 4 -13.19 10.16 -1.43
N LYS A 5 -12.29 10.81 -0.69
CA LYS A 5 -10.83 10.79 -0.94
C LYS A 5 -10.19 9.39 -0.93
N ILE A 6 -10.84 8.42 -0.28
CA ILE A 6 -10.39 7.02 -0.25
C ILE A 6 -10.88 6.25 -1.48
N ILE A 7 -12.09 6.55 -1.97
CA ILE A 7 -12.70 5.87 -3.11
C ILE A 7 -11.96 6.19 -4.41
N GLN A 8 -11.46 7.42 -4.56
CA GLN A 8 -10.70 7.86 -5.73
C GLN A 8 -9.44 6.99 -5.98
N PRO A 9 -8.53 6.81 -4.99
CA PRO A 9 -7.44 5.84 -5.06
C PRO A 9 -7.87 4.41 -5.38
N ILE A 10 -8.94 3.92 -4.74
CA ILE A 10 -9.42 2.55 -4.97
C ILE A 10 -9.86 2.37 -6.42
N ALA A 11 -10.60 3.34 -6.97
CA ALA A 11 -11.01 3.35 -8.36
C ALA A 11 -9.80 3.42 -9.32
N LEU A 12 -8.81 4.27 -9.01
CA LEU A 12 -7.57 4.39 -9.80
C LEU A 12 -6.78 3.07 -9.83
N ILE A 13 -6.67 2.38 -8.69
CA ILE A 13 -5.98 1.09 -8.62
C ILE A 13 -6.78 0.02 -9.38
N GLY A 14 -8.11 0.02 -9.23
CA GLY A 14 -8.98 -0.91 -9.94
C GLY A 14 -8.91 -0.77 -11.47
N THR A 15 -8.90 0.46 -11.99
CA THR A 15 -8.80 0.70 -13.44
C THR A 15 -7.40 0.45 -13.99
N SER A 16 -6.36 0.77 -13.21
CA SER A 16 -4.98 0.52 -13.65
C SER A 16 -4.59 -0.95 -13.59
N LYS A 17 -5.24 -1.78 -12.75
CA LYS A 17 -4.96 -3.21 -12.62
C LYS A 17 -4.98 -3.95 -13.97
N GLU A 18 -6.04 -3.78 -14.76
CA GLU A 18 -6.17 -4.45 -16.07
C GLU A 18 -5.05 -4.04 -17.03
N TRP A 19 -4.68 -2.76 -17.00
CA TRP A 19 -3.59 -2.22 -17.80
C TRP A 19 -2.22 -2.75 -17.35
N LEU A 20 -2.01 -2.93 -16.05
CA LEU A 20 -0.77 -3.49 -15.49
C LEU A 20 -0.63 -4.99 -15.79
N ILE A 21 -1.73 -5.75 -15.76
CA ILE A 21 -1.74 -7.17 -16.12
C ILE A 21 -1.35 -7.37 -17.59
N THR A 22 -1.82 -6.49 -18.47
CA THR A 22 -1.53 -6.54 -19.91
C THR A 22 -0.15 -6.00 -20.28
N ASN A 23 0.55 -5.32 -19.36
CA ASN A 23 1.88 -4.75 -19.56
C ASN A 23 2.88 -5.28 -18.52
N PRO A 24 3.49 -6.46 -18.76
CA PRO A 24 4.37 -7.11 -17.78
C PRO A 24 5.67 -6.34 -17.48
N GLN A 25 6.01 -5.31 -18.27
CA GLN A 25 7.08 -4.36 -17.94
C GLN A 25 6.75 -3.42 -16.78
N CYS A 26 5.48 -3.33 -16.36
CA CYS A 26 5.03 -2.43 -15.31
C CYS A 26 4.95 -3.17 -13.96
N SER A 27 5.54 -2.59 -12.92
CA SER A 27 5.59 -3.19 -11.59
C SER A 27 4.25 -3.09 -10.87
N MET A 28 3.91 -4.12 -10.10
CA MET A 28 2.91 -4.15 -9.02
C MET A 28 3.66 -4.56 -7.74
N PRO A 29 3.16 -4.27 -6.52
CA PRO A 29 1.89 -3.62 -6.14
C PRO A 29 1.95 -2.09 -5.95
N THR A 30 0.82 -1.43 -5.73
CA THR A 30 0.74 -0.03 -5.26
C THR A 30 0.90 0.03 -3.73
N ILE A 31 1.66 1.01 -3.21
CA ILE A 31 1.78 1.24 -1.76
C ILE A 31 0.95 2.43 -1.30
N ILE A 32 0.22 2.26 -0.20
CA ILE A 32 -0.56 3.30 0.46
C ILE A 32 0.01 3.51 1.86
N ILE A 33 0.38 4.74 2.18
CA ILE A 33 0.98 5.15 3.45
C ILE A 33 0.03 6.14 4.12
N PHE A 34 -0.37 5.84 5.36
CA PHE A 34 -1.30 6.69 6.10
C PHE A 34 -1.08 6.62 7.62
N PRO A 35 -1.73 7.49 8.43
CA PRO A 35 -1.64 7.46 9.88
C PRO A 35 -2.38 6.27 10.52
N PRO A 36 -1.92 5.70 11.66
CA PRO A 36 -2.49 4.48 12.25
C PRO A 36 -4.01 4.45 12.43
N CYS A 37 -4.63 5.60 12.68
CA CYS A 37 -6.08 5.72 12.88
C CYS A 37 -6.93 5.46 11.63
N PHE A 38 -6.33 5.37 10.43
CA PHE A 38 -7.07 5.21 9.17
C PHE A 38 -7.12 3.75 8.66
N ILE A 39 -6.50 2.77 9.34
CA ILE A 39 -6.44 1.37 8.87
C ILE A 39 -7.85 0.81 8.66
N THR A 40 -8.71 0.93 9.68
CA THR A 40 -10.07 0.40 9.65
C THR A 40 -10.90 1.04 8.56
N ASN A 41 -10.69 2.33 8.30
CA ASN A 41 -11.40 3.07 7.26
C ASN A 41 -10.99 2.58 5.87
N TRP A 42 -9.70 2.43 5.61
CA TRP A 42 -9.19 1.89 4.34
C TRP A 42 -9.68 0.47 4.10
N GLN A 43 -9.63 -0.42 5.10
CA GLN A 43 -10.15 -1.77 4.98
C GLN A 43 -11.64 -1.77 4.65
N SER A 44 -12.44 -0.99 5.38
CA SER A 44 -13.89 -0.88 5.17
C SER A 44 -14.22 -0.37 3.77
N GLU A 45 -13.53 0.67 3.30
CA GLU A 45 -13.79 1.28 2.00
C GLU A 45 -13.38 0.35 0.84
N ILE A 46 -12.27 -0.39 0.97
CA ILE A 46 -11.86 -1.41 -0.01
C ILE A 46 -12.91 -2.53 -0.07
N SER A 47 -13.36 -3.04 1.08
CA SER A 47 -14.39 -4.09 1.12
C SER A 47 -15.75 -3.62 0.60
N LYS A 48 -16.08 -2.34 0.76
CA LYS A 48 -17.36 -1.77 0.33
C LYS A 48 -17.42 -1.44 -1.16
N HIS A 49 -16.31 -0.97 -1.73
CA HIS A 49 -16.25 -0.45 -3.10
C HIS A 49 -15.48 -1.34 -4.08
N SER A 50 -14.95 -2.47 -3.62
CA SER A 50 -14.35 -3.50 -4.47
C SER A 50 -15.18 -4.78 -4.41
N GLN A 51 -15.41 -5.42 -5.56
CA GLN A 51 -16.01 -6.75 -5.58
C GLN A 51 -15.09 -7.73 -4.84
N ALA A 52 -15.66 -8.70 -4.13
CA ALA A 52 -14.88 -9.69 -3.39
C ALA A 52 -13.85 -10.36 -4.31
N GLY A 53 -12.56 -10.24 -3.97
CA GLY A 53 -11.44 -10.79 -4.74
C GLY A 53 -10.95 -9.91 -5.91
N ALA A 54 -11.59 -8.78 -6.21
CA ALA A 54 -11.16 -7.89 -7.30
C ALA A 54 -9.88 -7.12 -6.95
N LEU A 55 -9.67 -6.73 -5.69
CA LEU A 55 -8.43 -6.12 -5.19
C LEU A 55 -7.90 -6.89 -3.98
N GLN A 56 -6.68 -7.39 -4.09
CA GLN A 56 -5.95 -8.03 -3.00
C GLN A 56 -5.10 -6.98 -2.27
N ALA A 57 -5.60 -6.56 -1.10
CA ALA A 57 -4.88 -5.67 -0.20
C ALA A 57 -4.21 -6.45 0.94
N LYS A 58 -2.93 -6.16 1.20
CA LYS A 58 -2.20 -6.67 2.37
C LYS A 58 -1.73 -5.55 3.27
N ILE A 59 -1.86 -5.78 4.56
CA ILE A 59 -1.39 -4.88 5.59
C ILE A 59 0.04 -5.25 5.97
N TYR A 60 0.93 -4.27 5.81
CA TYR A 60 2.34 -4.34 6.12
C TYR A 60 2.64 -3.40 7.30
N HIS A 61 2.37 -3.86 8.52
CA HIS A 61 2.81 -3.18 9.74
C HIS A 61 2.94 -4.18 10.89
N GLY A 62 3.60 -3.77 11.98
CA GLY A 62 3.69 -4.59 13.18
C GLY A 62 4.45 -5.92 12.99
N PRO A 63 4.40 -6.86 13.94
CA PRO A 63 5.19 -8.08 13.92
C PRO A 63 4.85 -9.02 12.76
N THR A 64 3.61 -8.97 12.28
CA THR A 64 3.11 -9.80 11.17
C THR A 64 3.84 -9.54 9.86
N ARG A 65 4.49 -8.37 9.69
CA ARG A 65 5.29 -8.06 8.50
C ARG A 65 6.42 -9.06 8.24
N HIS A 66 7.03 -9.60 9.30
CA HIS A 66 8.14 -10.56 9.21
C HIS A 66 7.68 -11.96 8.78
N SER A 67 6.37 -12.24 8.89
CA SER A 67 5.77 -13.51 8.45
C SER A 67 5.31 -13.48 7.00
N LEU A 68 5.33 -12.31 6.35
CA LEU A 68 4.90 -12.15 4.96
C LEU A 68 6.08 -12.47 4.04
N SER A 69 5.93 -13.45 3.17
CA SER A 69 6.91 -13.72 2.12
C SER A 69 6.89 -12.59 1.07
N ASN A 70 8.07 -12.23 0.55
CA ASN A 70 8.21 -11.22 -0.51
C ASN A 70 7.36 -11.60 -1.73
N ASP A 71 7.36 -12.87 -2.13
CA ASP A 71 6.52 -13.38 -3.22
C ASP A 71 5.02 -13.20 -2.94
N GLY A 72 4.61 -13.35 -1.68
CA GLY A 72 3.23 -13.15 -1.27
C GLY A 72 2.81 -11.68 -1.34
N LEU A 73 3.74 -10.75 -1.13
CA LEU A 73 3.48 -9.31 -1.19
C LEU A 73 3.47 -8.81 -2.64
N LEU A 74 4.36 -9.33 -3.50
CA LEU A 74 4.40 -9.00 -4.93
C LEU A 74 3.17 -9.47 -5.71
N LYS A 75 2.45 -10.48 -5.21
CA LYS A 75 1.19 -10.97 -5.81
C LYS A 75 -0.04 -10.14 -5.44
N CYS A 76 0.10 -9.16 -4.55
CA CYS A 76 -1.01 -8.30 -4.17
C CYS A 76 -1.17 -7.15 -5.16
N ASP A 77 -2.32 -6.49 -5.07
CA ASP A 77 -2.58 -5.25 -5.81
C ASP A 77 -2.21 -4.02 -4.96
N ILE A 78 -2.45 -4.12 -3.64
CA ILE A 78 -2.29 -3.02 -2.69
C ILE A 78 -1.49 -3.48 -1.49
N ILE A 79 -0.48 -2.70 -1.12
CA ILE A 79 0.24 -2.81 0.15
C ILE A 79 -0.07 -1.59 0.99
N ILE A 80 -0.58 -1.83 2.19
CA ILE A 80 -0.98 -0.82 3.16
C ILE A 80 0.06 -0.75 4.27
N THR A 81 0.62 0.42 4.53
CA THR A 81 1.59 0.62 5.61
C THR A 81 1.39 1.96 6.31
N LEU A 82 2.16 2.16 7.38
CA LEU A 82 2.12 3.35 8.22
C LEU A 82 3.40 4.15 8.09
N TYR A 83 3.32 5.46 8.24
CA TYR A 83 4.50 6.33 8.30
C TYR A 83 5.54 5.83 9.30
N ASN A 84 5.13 5.46 10.51
CA ASN A 84 6.05 4.92 11.52
C ASN A 84 6.75 3.63 11.07
N THR A 85 6.06 2.76 10.31
CA THR A 85 6.67 1.53 9.77
C THR A 85 7.75 1.88 8.76
N ILE A 86 7.49 2.82 7.84
CA ILE A 86 8.46 3.29 6.84
C ILE A 86 9.70 3.86 7.54
N THR A 87 9.51 4.76 8.51
CA THR A 87 10.61 5.38 9.25
C THR A 87 11.42 4.36 10.03
N GLN A 88 10.78 3.34 10.63
CA GLN A 88 11.47 2.27 11.33
C GLN A 88 12.28 1.40 10.37
N GLU A 89 11.72 1.01 9.23
CA GLU A 89 12.45 0.23 8.24
C GLU A 89 13.66 0.98 7.71
N PHE A 90 13.52 2.28 7.48
CA PHE A 90 14.61 3.14 7.04
C PHE A 90 15.75 3.21 8.08
N LYS A 91 15.42 3.25 9.37
CA LYS A 91 16.39 3.38 10.47
C LYS A 91 17.00 2.04 10.90
N GLN A 92 16.24 0.95 10.90
CA GLN A 92 16.62 -0.33 11.52
C GLN A 92 17.23 -1.33 10.53
N THR A 93 16.93 -1.20 9.24
CA THR A 93 17.42 -2.15 8.24
C THR A 93 18.48 -1.49 7.38
N ASN A 94 19.52 -2.25 6.99
CA ASN A 94 20.24 -1.90 5.76
C ASN A 94 19.15 -1.81 4.68
N THR A 95 19.00 -0.67 4.02
CA THR A 95 17.98 -0.44 2.97
C THR A 95 17.98 -1.56 1.93
N SER A 96 19.14 -2.19 1.72
CA SER A 96 19.38 -3.43 0.96
C SER A 96 18.71 -4.70 1.50
N THR A 97 17.91 -4.67 2.57
CA THR A 97 17.20 -5.83 3.15
C THR A 97 15.71 -5.59 3.34
N SER A 98 15.27 -4.35 3.51
CA SER A 98 13.83 -4.02 3.59
C SER A 98 13.12 -4.32 2.28
N PHE A 99 11.97 -4.98 2.39
CA PHE A 99 11.07 -5.23 1.26
C PHE A 99 10.61 -3.90 0.63
N ILE A 100 10.25 -2.93 1.47
CA ILE A 100 9.69 -1.65 0.99
C ILE A 100 10.71 -0.87 0.15
N PHE A 101 11.97 -0.86 0.56
CA PHE A 101 13.02 -0.10 -0.13
C PHE A 101 13.66 -0.83 -1.31
N LYS A 102 13.35 -2.12 -1.51
CA LYS A 102 13.83 -2.91 -2.66
C LYS A 102 12.92 -2.85 -3.87
N ILE A 103 11.64 -2.55 -3.66
CA ILE A 103 10.63 -2.66 -4.70
C ILE A 103 10.50 -1.36 -5.46
N ASN A 104 10.37 -1.49 -6.77
CA ASN A 104 9.96 -0.39 -7.61
C ASN A 104 8.44 -0.24 -7.52
N TRP A 105 7.99 0.84 -6.89
CA TRP A 105 6.59 1.15 -6.72
C TRP A 105 6.05 1.86 -7.97
N PRO A 106 5.04 1.33 -8.67
CA PRO A 106 4.40 2.03 -9.79
C PRO A 106 3.65 3.29 -9.34
N CYS A 107 3.17 3.28 -8.09
CA CYS A 107 2.41 4.34 -7.48
C CYS A 107 2.61 4.30 -5.96
N ILE A 108 2.81 5.49 -5.38
CA ILE A 108 2.90 5.72 -3.94
C ILE A 108 1.79 6.70 -3.58
N ILE A 109 0.88 6.27 -2.70
CA ILE A 109 -0.25 7.09 -2.24
C ILE A 109 0.02 7.50 -0.79
N LEU A 110 0.11 8.80 -0.57
CA LEU A 110 0.33 9.39 0.75
C LEU A 110 -0.98 10.01 1.24
N ASP A 111 -1.59 9.43 2.26
CA ASP A 111 -2.75 10.01 2.93
C ASP A 111 -2.30 10.93 4.08
N GLU A 112 -2.94 12.08 4.22
CA GLU A 112 -2.54 13.12 5.19
C GLU A 112 -1.04 13.50 5.03
N ALA A 113 -0.63 13.72 3.77
CA ALA A 113 0.77 13.92 3.36
C ALA A 113 1.49 15.10 4.03
N GLN A 114 0.77 16.05 4.62
CA GLN A 114 1.38 17.09 5.45
C GLN A 114 2.18 16.53 6.64
N ARG A 115 1.97 15.27 7.02
CA ARG A 115 2.81 14.60 8.03
C ARG A 115 4.23 14.32 7.57
N VAL A 116 4.49 14.33 6.26
CA VAL A 116 5.83 14.09 5.72
C VAL A 116 6.80 15.20 6.07
N SER A 117 6.34 16.45 6.20
CA SER A 117 7.20 17.56 6.63
C SER A 117 7.58 17.51 8.11
N ASP A 118 6.85 16.72 8.91
CA ASP A 118 7.01 16.61 10.36
C ASP A 118 7.79 15.35 10.79
N LEU A 119 8.19 14.49 9.83
CA LEU A 119 8.90 13.22 10.04
C LEU A 119 10.43 13.37 10.00
#